data_AF-A0A373NQC6-F1
#
_entry.id   AF-A0A373NQC6-F1
#
_cell.length_a   1.000
_cell.length_b   1.000
_cell.length_c   1.000
_cell.angle_alpha   90.00
_cell.angle_beta   90.00
_cell.angle_gamma   90.00
#
_symmetry.space_group_name_H-M   'P 1'
#
loop_
_entity.id
_entity.type
_entity.pdbx_description
1 polymer ?
#
loop_
_entity_poly.entity_id
_entity_poly.type
_entity_poly.pdbx_seq_one_letter_code
_entity_poly.pdbx_strand_id
1 'polypeptide(L)'
;MKIFLKTLDKLKKPEPSEHECKYDKGWNDAIKKVEELICSYSSADMRIPTDVKLPPEPDKGENPGDWKEYAVTIDGGVLTTSLTYLGDGEWGSVEAYGFEYYPVIAWQPMPPVYKTGR
;
A
#
# COMPACT_ATOMS: atom_id res chain seq x y z
N MET A 1 3.39 -4.68 3.43
CA MET A 1 4.02 -5.97 3.11
C MET A 1 4.22 -6.92 4.30
N LYS A 2 4.72 -6.48 5.46
CA LYS A 2 4.97 -7.36 6.63
C LYS A 2 3.76 -8.21 7.07
N ILE A 3 2.54 -7.68 6.93
CA ILE A 3 1.30 -8.42 7.24
C ILE A 3 1.07 -9.56 6.25
N PHE A 4 1.28 -9.32 4.96
CA PHE A 4 1.11 -10.34 3.91
C PHE A 4 2.13 -11.48 4.06
N LEU A 5 3.40 -11.14 4.32
CA LEU A 5 4.45 -12.13 4.60
C LEU A 5 4.13 -12.97 5.84
N LYS A 6 3.63 -12.34 6.91
CA LYS A 6 3.14 -13.08 8.11
C LYS A 6 1.96 -14.00 7.81
N THR A 7 1.13 -13.65 6.83
CA THR A 7 0.02 -14.52 6.40
C THR A 7 0.53 -15.68 5.55
N LEU A 8 1.47 -15.46 4.63
CA LEU A 8 2.13 -16.52 3.86
C LEU A 8 2.81 -17.55 4.76
N ASP A 9 3.48 -17.08 5.81
CA ASP A 9 4.16 -17.95 6.77
C ASP A 9 3.18 -18.91 7.49
N LYS A 10 1.96 -18.46 7.78
CA LYS A 10 0.88 -19.30 8.34
C LYS A 10 0.35 -20.35 7.36
N LEU A 11 0.60 -20.19 6.05
CA LEU A 11 0.19 -21.14 5.02
C LEU A 11 1.24 -22.24 4.78
N LYS A 12 2.46 -22.10 5.32
CA LYS A 12 3.49 -23.12 5.25
C LYS A 12 3.06 -24.35 6.04
N LYS A 13 3.29 -25.52 5.46
CA LYS A 13 3.07 -26.80 6.14
C LYS A 13 4.22 -27.06 7.12
N PRO A 14 3.96 -27.64 8.31
CA PRO A 14 5.00 -27.99 9.27
C PRO A 14 6.03 -28.96 8.67
N GLU A 15 7.26 -28.93 9.20
CA GLU A 15 8.33 -29.86 8.81
C GLU A 15 7.94 -31.33 9.02
N PRO A 16 8.50 -32.25 8.22
CA PRO A 16 7.85 -33.53 7.94
C PRO A 16 7.83 -34.45 9.16
N SER A 17 6.63 -34.94 9.49
CA SER A 17 6.47 -36.23 10.17
C SER A 17 6.60 -37.36 9.15
N GLU A 18 6.83 -38.59 9.64
CA GLU A 18 7.25 -39.80 8.90
C GLU A 18 6.34 -40.25 7.74
N HIS A 19 5.30 -39.49 7.39
CA HIS A 19 4.40 -39.75 6.27
C HIS A 19 4.52 -38.60 5.26
N GLU A 20 5.60 -38.60 4.47
CA GLU A 20 5.84 -37.60 3.43
C GLU A 20 4.75 -37.64 2.34
N CYS A 21 3.87 -36.65 2.36
CA CYS A 21 3.05 -36.35 1.20
C CYS A 21 3.89 -35.52 0.21
N LYS A 22 4.21 -36.09 -0.97
CA LYS A 22 4.99 -35.41 -2.04
C LYS A 22 4.48 -34.00 -2.40
N TYR A 23 3.21 -33.72 -2.13
CA TYR A 23 2.57 -32.44 -2.41
C TYR A 23 2.96 -31.33 -1.42
N ASP A 24 3.34 -31.67 -0.17
CA ASP A 24 3.68 -30.67 0.85
C ASP A 24 5.01 -29.96 0.57
N LYS A 25 5.99 -30.69 0.04
CA LYS A 25 7.27 -30.11 -0.44
C LYS A 25 7.04 -29.12 -1.59
N GLY A 26 6.19 -29.48 -2.56
CA GLY A 26 5.85 -28.60 -3.68
C GLY A 26 5.10 -27.34 -3.25
N TRP A 27 4.22 -27.44 -2.26
CA TRP A 27 3.48 -26.31 -1.70
C TRP A 27 4.40 -25.31 -0.98
N ASN A 28 5.29 -25.80 -0.13
CA ASN A 28 6.24 -24.93 0.58
C ASN A 28 7.24 -24.26 -0.38
N ASP A 29 7.69 -24.95 -1.44
CA ASP A 29 8.52 -24.35 -2.49
C ASP A 29 7.80 -23.23 -3.24
N ALA A 30 6.50 -23.43 -3.56
CA ALA A 30 5.68 -22.40 -4.20
C ALA A 30 5.52 -21.16 -3.31
N ILE A 31 5.25 -21.34 -2.00
CA ILE A 31 5.17 -20.22 -1.05
C ILE A 31 6.51 -19.47 -1.01
N LYS A 32 7.64 -20.18 -0.96
CA LYS A 32 8.97 -19.57 -0.92
C LYS A 32 9.24 -18.71 -2.16
N LYS A 33 8.89 -19.19 -3.35
CA LYS A 33 9.04 -18.41 -4.60
C LYS A 33 8.17 -17.15 -4.61
N VAL A 34 6.96 -17.21 -4.03
CA VAL A 34 6.10 -16.03 -3.86
C VAL A 34 6.72 -15.05 -2.86
N GLU A 35 7.30 -15.53 -1.76
CA GLU A 35 8.02 -14.67 -0.79
C GLU A 35 9.22 -13.98 -1.45
N GLU A 36 10.02 -14.71 -2.23
CA GLU A 36 11.17 -14.17 -2.97
C GLU A 36 10.75 -13.12 -3.99
N LEU A 37 9.69 -13.39 -4.77
CA LEU A 37 9.13 -12.44 -5.72
C LEU A 37 8.67 -11.16 -5.02
N ILE A 38 7.90 -11.28 -3.95
CA ILE A 38 7.40 -10.13 -3.18
C ILE A 38 8.54 -9.32 -2.54
N CYS A 39 9.57 -9.99 -2.03
CA CYS A 39 10.74 -9.33 -1.45
C CYS A 39 11.65 -8.69 -2.51
N SER A 40 11.59 -9.15 -3.77
CA SER A 40 12.35 -8.55 -4.88
C SER A 40 11.80 -7.18 -5.30
N TYR A 41 10.52 -6.89 -5.02
CA TYR A 41 9.94 -5.56 -5.23
C TYR A 41 10.43 -4.57 -4.17
N SER A 42 11.01 -3.46 -4.62
CA SER A 42 11.40 -2.35 -3.77
C SER A 42 10.18 -1.78 -3.03
N SER A 43 10.37 -1.35 -1.78
CA SER A 43 9.33 -0.62 -1.02
C SER A 43 8.86 0.66 -1.71
N ALA A 44 9.68 1.21 -2.63
CA ALA A 44 9.33 2.36 -3.45
C ALA A 44 8.30 2.04 -4.56
N ASP A 45 8.22 0.79 -5.00
CA ASP A 45 7.32 0.34 -6.09
C ASP A 45 5.95 -0.14 -5.55
N MET A 46 5.72 -0.07 -4.24
CA MET A 46 4.49 -0.55 -3.57
C MET A 46 3.34 0.47 -3.58
N ARG A 47 3.28 1.35 -4.57
CA ARG A 47 2.13 2.24 -4.72
C ARG A 47 0.94 1.44 -5.22
N ILE A 48 -0.22 1.75 -4.67
CA ILE A 48 -1.49 1.16 -5.04
C ILE A 48 -2.01 1.95 -6.24
N PRO A 49 -2.18 1.33 -7.41
CA PRO A 49 -2.77 1.99 -8.57
C PRO A 49 -4.23 2.41 -8.27
N THR A 50 -4.64 3.59 -8.73
CA THR A 50 -5.98 4.14 -8.46
C THR A 50 -7.09 3.33 -9.14
N ASP A 51 -6.80 2.69 -10.27
CA ASP A 51 -7.67 1.75 -10.98
C ASP A 51 -7.88 0.42 -10.23
N VAL A 52 -6.93 0.03 -9.38
CA VAL A 52 -7.03 -1.17 -8.55
C VAL A 52 -7.81 -0.90 -7.27
N LYS A 53 -7.49 0.19 -6.57
CA LYS A 53 -8.12 0.50 -5.29
C LYS A 53 -7.94 1.97 -4.91
N LEU A 54 -9.01 2.57 -4.39
CA LEU A 54 -9.00 3.91 -3.81
C LEU A 54 -8.85 3.88 -2.27
N PRO A 55 -8.41 4.98 -1.65
CA PRO A 55 -8.46 5.14 -0.20
C PRO A 55 -9.91 5.08 0.31
N PRO A 56 -10.11 4.95 1.64
CA PRO A 56 -11.43 5.12 2.23
C PRO A 56 -12.00 6.51 1.92
N GLU A 57 -13.29 6.58 1.64
CA GLU A 57 -14.00 7.84 1.43
C GLU A 57 -13.85 8.77 2.66
N PRO A 58 -13.56 10.06 2.47
CA PRO A 58 -13.41 11.01 3.56
C PRO A 58 -14.75 11.27 4.26
N ASP A 59 -14.71 11.57 5.56
CA ASP A 59 -15.89 12.00 6.30
C ASP A 59 -16.21 13.45 5.96
N LYS A 60 -17.35 13.66 5.29
CA LYS A 60 -17.82 14.99 4.87
C LYS A 60 -18.25 15.87 6.06
N GLY A 61 -18.34 15.31 7.27
CA GLY A 61 -18.56 16.06 8.51
C GLY A 61 -17.29 16.63 9.13
N GLU A 62 -16.11 16.16 8.73
CA GLU A 62 -14.82 16.68 9.19
C GLU A 62 -14.36 17.89 8.35
N ASN A 63 -13.57 18.77 8.96
CA ASN A 63 -12.97 19.89 8.24
C ASN A 63 -11.98 19.35 7.20
N PRO A 64 -12.05 19.78 5.92
CA PRO A 64 -11.12 19.32 4.88
C PRO A 64 -9.63 19.48 5.22
N GLY A 65 -9.28 20.44 6.08
CA GLY A 65 -7.90 20.64 6.55
C GLY A 65 -7.38 19.53 7.47
N ASP A 66 -8.26 18.72 8.05
CA ASP A 66 -7.91 17.60 8.93
C ASP A 66 -7.89 16.25 8.19
N TRP A 67 -8.21 16.25 6.89
CA TRP A 67 -8.22 15.04 6.08
C TRP A 67 -6.81 14.48 5.88
N LYS A 68 -6.74 13.17 5.65
CA LYS A 68 -5.46 12.46 5.53
C LYS A 68 -4.76 12.77 4.21
N GLU A 69 -3.48 13.08 4.32
CA GLU A 69 -2.59 13.15 3.17
C GLU A 69 -1.99 11.78 2.82
N TYR A 70 -1.74 11.59 1.53
CA TYR A 70 -1.15 10.41 0.95
C TYR A 70 0.02 10.80 0.06
N ALA A 71 1.04 9.94 -0.01
CA ALA A 71 2.07 10.09 -1.02
C ALA A 71 1.53 9.56 -2.36
N VAL A 72 1.50 10.41 -3.38
CA VAL A 72 0.85 10.13 -4.66
C VAL A 72 1.82 10.30 -5.82
N THR A 73 1.53 9.59 -6.91
CA THR A 73 2.14 9.79 -8.23
C THR A 73 1.11 10.44 -9.13
N ILE A 74 1.41 11.63 -9.62
CA ILE A 74 0.59 12.37 -10.56
C ILE A 74 0.87 11.83 -11.97
N ASP A 75 -0.16 11.74 -12.82
CA ASP A 75 0.01 11.37 -14.22
C ASP A 75 0.96 12.35 -14.94
N GLY A 76 1.96 11.84 -15.64
CA GLY A 76 3.05 12.64 -16.21
C GLY A 76 4.02 13.26 -15.19
N GLY A 77 3.82 13.05 -13.89
CA GLY A 77 4.69 13.55 -12.83
C GLY A 77 5.94 12.69 -12.66
N VAL A 78 7.12 13.34 -12.63
CA VAL A 78 8.41 12.65 -12.42
C VAL A 78 8.67 12.37 -10.94
N LEU A 79 8.18 13.24 -10.06
CA LEU A 79 8.36 13.14 -8.62
C LEU A 79 7.03 12.91 -7.94
N THR A 80 7.09 12.24 -6.79
CA THR A 80 5.93 12.14 -5.92
C THR A 80 5.75 13.33 -5.03
N THR A 81 4.49 13.60 -4.75
CA THR A 81 4.06 14.68 -3.88
C THR A 81 3.06 14.14 -2.85
N SER A 82 2.66 14.98 -1.90
CA SER A 82 1.53 14.74 -1.02
C SER A 82 0.25 15.34 -1.60
N LEU A 83 -0.84 14.60 -1.57
CA LEU A 83 -2.19 15.10 -1.86
C LEU A 83 -3.22 14.46 -0.92
N THR A 84 -4.38 15.10 -0.81
CA THR A 84 -5.54 14.62 -0.07
C THR A 84 -6.50 13.90 -1.02
N TYR A 85 -7.07 12.79 -0.58
CA TYR A 85 -8.15 12.12 -1.29
C TYR A 85 -9.47 12.83 -0.96
N LEU A 86 -10.13 13.39 -1.98
CA LEU A 86 -11.33 14.20 -1.83
C LEU A 86 -12.63 13.38 -1.89
N GLY A 87 -12.51 12.11 -2.28
CA GLY A 87 -13.62 11.19 -2.48
C GLY A 87 -13.97 11.02 -3.95
N ASP A 88 -14.76 9.98 -4.25
CA ASP A 88 -15.25 9.69 -5.61
C ASP A 88 -14.15 9.58 -6.69
N GLY A 89 -12.92 9.22 -6.30
CA GLY A 89 -11.75 9.12 -7.19
C GLY A 89 -10.98 10.42 -7.38
N GLU A 90 -11.41 11.53 -6.76
CA GLU A 90 -10.77 12.84 -6.90
C GLU A 90 -9.66 13.07 -5.87
N TRP A 91 -8.63 13.80 -6.29
CA TRP A 91 -7.45 14.11 -5.49
C TRP A 91 -7.12 15.58 -5.62
N GLY A 92 -6.68 16.20 -4.52
CA GLY A 92 -6.26 17.58 -4.57
C GLY A 92 -5.45 18.05 -3.38
N SER A 93 -4.86 19.24 -3.52
CA SER A 93 -4.32 19.97 -2.36
C SER A 93 -5.48 20.71 -1.68
N VAL A 94 -5.49 20.70 -0.35
CA VAL A 94 -6.44 21.48 0.43
C VAL A 94 -5.75 22.79 0.80
N GLU A 95 -6.08 23.87 0.10
CA GLU A 95 -5.59 25.20 0.39
C GLU A 95 -6.67 26.08 1.03
N ALA A 96 -6.27 27.17 1.67
CA ALA A 96 -7.17 28.09 2.36
C ALA A 96 -8.27 28.70 1.46
N TYR A 97 -8.14 28.63 0.14
CA TYR A 97 -9.04 29.23 -0.84
C TYR A 97 -9.78 28.23 -1.75
N GLY A 98 -9.60 26.92 -1.54
CA GLY A 98 -10.25 25.89 -2.36
C GLY A 98 -9.39 24.65 -2.55
N PHE A 99 -9.81 23.81 -3.51
CA PHE A 99 -9.09 22.59 -3.89
C PHE A 99 -8.47 22.75 -5.27
N GLU A 100 -7.21 22.36 -5.40
CA GLU A 100 -6.57 22.20 -6.70
C GLU A 100 -6.51 20.71 -7.05
N TYR A 101 -7.11 20.32 -8.17
CA TYR A 101 -7.29 18.93 -8.56
C TYR A 101 -6.12 18.42 -9.39
N TYR A 102 -5.71 17.18 -9.12
CA TYR A 102 -4.59 16.55 -9.82
C TYR A 102 -4.94 15.12 -10.27
N PRO A 103 -4.54 14.71 -11.48
CA PRO A 103 -4.72 13.35 -11.95
C PRO A 103 -3.73 12.41 -11.24
N VAL A 104 -4.21 11.52 -10.38
CA VAL A 104 -3.36 10.58 -9.63
C VAL A 104 -3.49 9.17 -10.20
N ILE A 105 -2.35 8.55 -10.50
CA ILE A 105 -2.27 7.18 -11.04
C ILE A 105 -1.96 6.12 -9.99
N ALA A 106 -1.30 6.52 -8.90
CA ALA A 106 -0.96 5.59 -7.81
C ALA A 106 -0.75 6.34 -6.49
N TRP A 107 -1.05 5.69 -5.38
CA TRP A 107 -0.99 6.28 -4.04
C TRP A 107 -0.44 5.31 -2.99
N GLN A 108 -0.01 5.86 -1.85
CA GLN A 108 0.31 5.09 -0.66
C GLN A 108 0.04 5.93 0.60
N PRO A 109 -0.30 5.30 1.74
CA PRO A 109 -0.37 6.00 3.02
C PRO A 109 0.95 6.72 3.32
N MET A 110 0.87 7.92 3.92
CA MET A 110 2.08 8.58 4.38
C MET A 110 2.83 7.71 5.41
N PRO A 111 4.17 7.71 5.36
CA PRO A 111 4.96 7.01 6.36
C PRO A 111 4.68 7.63 7.74
N PRO A 112 4.83 6.85 8.82
CA PRO A 112 4.65 7.37 10.16
C PRO A 112 5.55 8.58 10.38
N VAL A 113 4.99 9.63 10.97
CA VAL A 113 5.73 10.85 11.32
C VAL A 113 6.96 10.45 12.13
N TYR A 114 8.13 10.97 11.73
CA TYR A 114 9.37 10.71 12.45
C TYR A 114 9.23 11.20 13.89
N LYS A 115 9.27 10.26 14.84
CA LYS A 115 9.35 10.58 16.26
C LYS A 115 10.82 10.71 16.62
N THR A 116 11.32 11.93 16.73
CA THR A 116 12.64 12.17 17.33
C THR A 116 12.61 11.59 18.74
N GLY A 117 13.44 10.56 19.00
CA GLY A 117 13.52 9.93 20.31
C GLY A 117 13.85 10.98 21.37
N ARG A 118 13.01 11.07 22.40
CA ARG A 118 13.35 11.72 23.67
C ARG A 118 13.88 10.67 24.63
#